data_AF-A0A1E4SQM8-F1
#
_entry.id   AF-A0A1E4SQM8-F1
#
_cell.length_a   1.000
_cell.length_b   1.000
_cell.length_c   1.000
_cell.angle_alpha   90.00
_cell.angle_beta   90.00
_cell.angle_gamma   90.00
#
_symmetry.space_group_name_H-M   'P 1'
#
loop_
_entity.id
_entity.type
_entity.pdbx_description
1 polymer ?
#
loop_
_entity_poly.entity_id
_entity_poly.type
_entity_poly.pdbx_seq_one_letter_code
_entity_poly.pdbx_strand_id
1 'polypeptide(L)'
;MCPICNKHISRDLTRHLRIHNEVGRFQCVYPRYMCNHKTQHFNRPYDYKKHLLHIHFKFDDPKGKLSHTLTDKLPLTGTCLGCGARFVGKDWLDDHVLTNDASKRCPHVLSNLN
;
A
#
# COMPACT_ATOMS: atom_id res chain seq x y z
N MET A 1 7.21 3.53 28.72
CA MET A 1 6.45 2.26 28.86
C MET A 1 5.19 2.36 28.00
N CYS A 2 4.76 1.28 27.34
CA CYS A 2 3.46 1.23 26.67
C CYS A 2 2.34 0.96 27.68
N PRO A 3 1.27 1.76 27.73
CA PRO A 3 0.17 1.55 28.68
C PRO A 3 -0.70 0.32 28.36
N ILE A 4 -0.62 -0.24 27.15
CA ILE A 4 -1.50 -1.35 26.71
C ILE A 4 -0.81 -2.72 26.89
N CYS A 5 0.46 -2.83 26.52
CA CYS A 5 1.21 -4.10 26.59
C CYS A 5 2.38 -4.08 27.57
N ASN A 6 2.53 -3.00 28.35
CA ASN A 6 3.59 -2.79 29.34
C ASN A 6 5.04 -2.90 28.80
N LYS A 7 5.21 -2.94 27.48
CA LYS A 7 6.52 -3.05 26.84
C LYS A 7 7.31 -1.75 27.01
N HIS A 8 8.59 -1.86 27.35
CA HIS A 8 9.48 -0.70 27.37
C HIS A 8 9.82 -0.28 25.93
N ILE A 9 9.34 0.88 25.51
CA ILE A 9 9.57 1.45 24.17
C ILE A 9 10.49 2.66 24.34
N SER A 10 11.73 2.51 23.90
CA SER A 10 12.78 3.53 24.01
C SER A 10 12.69 4.62 22.93
N ARG A 11 12.01 4.36 21.81
CA ARG A 11 11.82 5.33 20.72
C ARG A 11 10.40 5.28 20.14
N ASP A 12 9.79 6.46 20.00
CA ASP A 12 8.52 6.71 19.31
C ASP A 12 7.33 5.87 19.83
N LEU A 13 6.95 6.14 21.09
CA LEU A 13 5.79 5.52 21.73
C LEU A 13 4.50 5.76 20.92
N THR A 14 4.32 6.95 20.33
CA THR A 14 3.17 7.30 19.49
C THR A 14 3.04 6.36 18.28
N ARG A 15 4.16 6.00 17.64
CA ARG A 15 4.17 4.97 16.59
C ARG A 15 3.85 3.60 17.12
N HIS A 16 4.39 3.24 18.27
CA HIS A 16 4.10 1.94 18.88
C HIS A 16 2.61 1.78 19.20
N LEU A 17 1.95 2.79 19.78
CA LEU A 17 0.53 2.76 20.13
C LEU A 17 -0.38 2.44 18.93
N ARG A 18 0.04 2.75 17.69
CA ARG A 18 -0.71 2.43 16.47
C ARG A 18 -0.88 0.93 16.22
N ILE A 19 -0.04 0.05 16.78
CA ILE A 19 -0.21 -1.40 16.63
C ILE A 19 -1.42 -1.92 17.42
N HIS A 20 -1.85 -1.16 18.43
CA HIS A 20 -3.01 -1.47 19.26
C HIS A 20 -4.31 -0.89 18.69
N ASN A 21 -4.25 -0.15 17.58
CA ASN A 21 -5.46 0.24 16.87
C ASN A 21 -5.90 -0.92 15.97
N GLU A 22 -7.06 -1.48 16.28
CA GLU A 22 -7.67 -2.60 15.55
C GLU A 22 -8.18 -2.16 14.18
N VAL A 23 -8.52 -0.86 14.01
CA VAL A 23 -8.96 -0.30 12.73
C VAL A 23 -7.74 0.23 11.97
N GLY A 24 -7.31 -0.53 10.96
CA GLY A 24 -6.27 -0.09 10.04
C GLY A 24 -6.67 1.20 9.33
N ARG A 25 -5.85 2.25 9.46
CA ARG A 25 -6.11 3.57 8.84
C ARG A 25 -6.17 3.55 7.32
N PHE A 26 -5.59 2.54 6.69
CA PHE A 26 -5.56 2.39 5.24
C PHE A 26 -6.17 1.04 4.88
N GLN A 27 -7.16 1.05 4.00
CA GLN A 27 -7.70 -0.15 3.39
C GLN A 27 -7.15 -0.27 1.96
N CYS A 28 -6.88 -1.50 1.51
CA CYS A 28 -6.55 -1.76 0.12
C CYS A 28 -7.70 -1.28 -0.77
N VAL A 29 -7.37 -0.41 -1.73
CA VAL A 29 -8.33 0.15 -2.69
C VAL A 29 -8.86 -0.88 -3.70
N TYR A 30 -8.22 -2.04 -3.81
CA TYR A 30 -8.74 -3.12 -4.65
C TYR A 30 -9.75 -3.99 -3.89
N PRO A 31 -10.80 -4.48 -4.55
CA PRO A 31 -11.78 -5.36 -3.92
C PRO A 31 -11.15 -6.68 -3.47
N ARG A 32 -11.79 -7.36 -2.51
CA ARG A 32 -11.25 -8.56 -1.86
C ARG A 32 -10.85 -9.68 -2.84
N TYR A 33 -11.60 -9.85 -3.93
CA TYR A 33 -11.31 -10.86 -4.95
C TYR A 33 -10.04 -10.55 -5.77
N MET A 34 -9.56 -9.30 -5.79
CA MET A 34 -8.32 -8.89 -6.45
C MET A 34 -7.14 -8.73 -5.47
N CYS A 35 -7.39 -8.84 -4.15
CA CYS A 35 -6.38 -8.62 -3.13
C CYS A 35 -6.26 -9.85 -2.22
N ASN A 36 -5.10 -10.51 -2.23
CA ASN A 36 -4.85 -11.69 -1.38
C ASN A 36 -4.42 -11.35 0.06
N HIS A 37 -4.26 -10.07 0.42
CA HIS A 37 -3.89 -9.69 1.79
C HIS A 37 -5.03 -9.99 2.77
N LYS A 38 -4.75 -10.75 3.84
CA LYS A 38 -5.75 -11.35 4.73
C LYS A 38 -6.80 -10.35 5.24
N THR A 39 -6.37 -9.19 5.70
CA THR A 39 -7.26 -8.17 6.30
C THR A 39 -7.58 -7.03 5.36
N GLN A 40 -6.82 -6.84 4.27
CA GLN A 40 -6.79 -5.61 3.47
C GLN A 40 -6.52 -4.30 4.23
N HIS A 41 -6.23 -4.35 5.53
CA HIS A 41 -6.07 -3.17 6.38
C HIS A 41 -4.62 -3.00 6.82
N PHE A 42 -4.16 -1.75 6.86
CA PHE A 42 -2.79 -1.36 7.18
C PHE A 42 -2.78 -0.17 8.14
N ASN A 43 -1.84 -0.19 9.09
CA ASN A 43 -1.68 0.87 10.09
C ASN A 43 -0.60 1.92 9.72
N ARG A 44 0.23 1.63 8.71
CA ARG A 44 1.32 2.50 8.28
C ARG A 44 1.21 2.81 6.79
N PRO A 45 1.35 4.08 6.37
CA PRO A 45 1.35 4.44 4.95
C PRO A 45 2.42 3.69 4.15
N TYR A 46 3.57 3.45 4.77
CA TYR A 46 4.68 2.71 4.16
C TYR A 46 4.29 1.28 3.79
N ASP A 47 3.73 0.53 4.73
CA ASP A 47 3.33 -0.86 4.51
C ASP A 47 2.18 -0.95 3.50
N TYR A 48 1.26 0.02 3.56
CA TYR A 48 0.18 0.16 2.61
C TYR A 48 0.68 0.37 1.17
N LYS A 49 1.53 1.39 0.93
CA LYS A 49 2.10 1.66 -0.41
C LYS A 49 2.94 0.49 -0.91
N LYS A 50 3.75 -0.13 -0.03
CA LYS A 50 4.54 -1.31 -0.37
C LYS A 50 3.65 -2.50 -0.76
N HIS A 51 2.55 -2.72 -0.05
CA HIS A 51 1.57 -3.75 -0.39
C HIS A 51 0.99 -3.54 -1.79
N LEU A 52 0.57 -2.32 -2.11
CA LEU A 52 0.00 -2.00 -3.42
C LEU A 52 0.96 -2.38 -4.55
N LEU A 53 2.21 -1.93 -4.46
CA LEU A 53 3.24 -2.29 -5.44
C LEU A 53 3.56 -3.78 -5.46
N HIS A 54 3.51 -4.47 -4.31
CA HIS A 54 3.85 -5.88 -4.26
C HIS A 54 2.75 -6.79 -4.82
N ILE A 55 1.47 -6.44 -4.65
CA ILE A 55 0.34 -7.29 -5.01
C ILE A 55 -0.34 -6.86 -6.31
N HIS A 56 -0.42 -5.56 -6.59
CA HIS A 56 -1.26 -5.03 -7.68
C HIS A 56 -0.47 -4.40 -8.82
N PHE A 57 0.87 -4.43 -8.74
CA PHE A 57 1.76 -3.94 -9.78
C PHE A 57 2.70 -5.05 -10.23
N LYS A 58 2.76 -5.28 -11.55
CA LYS A 58 3.67 -6.22 -12.17
C LYS A 58 4.88 -5.46 -12.68
N PHE A 59 5.98 -5.53 -11.94
CA PHE A 59 7.26 -4.96 -12.37
C PHE A 59 7.77 -5.62 -13.65
N ASP A 60 8.39 -4.83 -14.52
CA ASP A 60 9.11 -5.35 -15.68
C ASP A 60 10.40 -6.07 -15.24
N ASP A 61 11.12 -5.49 -14.26
CA ASP A 61 12.31 -6.09 -13.66
C ASP A 61 11.92 -6.98 -12.45
N PRO A 62 12.33 -8.28 -12.43
CA PRO A 62 12.10 -9.18 -11.30
C PRO A 62 12.56 -8.64 -9.94
N LYS A 63 13.59 -7.78 -9.91
CA LYS A 63 14.08 -7.11 -8.69
C LYS A 63 12.97 -6.33 -7.98
N GLY A 64 12.00 -5.79 -8.72
CA GLY A 64 10.87 -5.08 -8.13
C GLY A 64 10.02 -5.98 -7.24
N LYS A 65 9.80 -7.24 -7.64
CA LYS A 65 9.08 -8.21 -6.81
C LYS A 65 9.91 -8.65 -5.60
N LEU A 66 11.22 -8.83 -5.78
CA LEU A 66 12.17 -9.30 -4.77
C LEU A 66 12.58 -8.24 -3.74
N SER A 67 12.48 -6.95 -4.06
CA SER A 67 12.87 -5.90 -3.11
C SER A 67 11.99 -5.92 -1.85
N HIS A 68 12.63 -5.73 -0.70
CA HIS A 68 11.97 -5.66 0.60
C HIS A 68 11.58 -4.24 1.00
N THR A 69 12.14 -3.22 0.34
CA THR A 69 11.91 -1.81 0.68
C THR A 69 10.90 -1.18 -0.28
N LEU A 70 10.22 -0.12 0.18
CA LEU A 70 9.41 0.70 -0.71
C LEU A 70 10.30 1.51 -1.65
N THR A 71 11.41 2.05 -1.13
CA THR A 71 12.31 2.94 -1.87
C THR A 71 12.87 2.31 -3.13
N ASP A 72 13.29 1.04 -3.10
CA ASP A 72 13.83 0.40 -4.31
C ASP A 72 12.74 0.06 -5.34
N LYS A 73 11.48 -0.01 -4.92
CA LYS A 73 10.35 -0.31 -5.83
C LYS A 73 9.87 0.92 -6.59
N LEU A 74 9.90 2.08 -5.95
CA LEU A 74 9.38 3.34 -6.50
C LEU A 74 9.96 3.72 -7.88
N PRO A 75 11.27 3.58 -8.16
CA PRO A 75 11.82 3.97 -9.46
C PRO A 75 11.61 2.93 -10.57
N LEU A 76 11.10 1.74 -10.28
CA LEU A 76 10.97 0.66 -11.25
C LEU A 76 9.70 0.78 -12.08
N THR A 77 9.79 0.41 -13.36
CA THR A 77 8.65 0.39 -14.27
C THR A 77 7.89 -0.92 -14.20
N GLY A 78 6.64 -0.88 -14.65
CA GLY A 78 5.79 -2.05 -14.71
C GLY A 78 4.40 -1.72 -15.20
N THR A 79 3.50 -2.66 -14.97
CA THR A 79 2.13 -2.64 -15.46
C THR A 79 1.14 -2.81 -14.30
N CYS A 80 0.08 -2.00 -14.31
CA CYS A 80 -1.06 -2.16 -13.42
C CYS A 80 -1.76 -3.49 -13.68
N LEU A 81 -1.87 -4.35 -12.66
CA LEU A 81 -2.57 -5.64 -12.81
C LEU A 81 -4.09 -5.49 -12.95
N GLY A 82 -4.66 -4.35 -12.54
CA GLY A 82 -6.07 -4.07 -12.70
C GLY A 82 -6.44 -3.78 -14.16
N CYS A 83 -5.79 -2.80 -14.79
CA CYS A 83 -6.19 -2.30 -16.11
C CYS A 83 -5.16 -2.46 -17.24
N GLY A 84 -3.95 -2.95 -16.96
CA GLY A 84 -2.91 -3.14 -17.97
C GLY A 84 -2.12 -1.89 -18.35
N ALA A 85 -2.37 -0.72 -17.75
CA ALA A 85 -1.62 0.50 -18.04
C ALA A 85 -0.19 0.47 -17.47
N ARG A 86 0.77 1.08 -18.19
CA ARG A 86 2.20 1.11 -17.83
C ARG A 86 2.58 2.39 -17.09
N PHE A 87 3.44 2.25 -16.09
CA PHE A 87 3.86 3.35 -15.21
C PHE A 87 5.26 3.12 -14.63
N VAL A 88 5.85 4.17 -14.06
CA VAL A 88 6.87 4.08 -13.00
C VAL A 88 6.14 3.83 -11.67
N GLY A 89 6.70 3.01 -10.78
CA GLY A 89 6.03 2.59 -9.54
C GLY A 89 5.56 3.74 -8.66
N LYS A 90 6.33 4.84 -8.58
CA LYS A 90 5.92 6.06 -7.88
C LYS A 90 4.68 6.69 -8.51
N ASP A 91 4.69 6.91 -9.81
CA ASP A 91 3.60 7.58 -10.53
C ASP A 91 2.33 6.70 -10.55
N TRP A 92 2.50 5.37 -10.62
CA TRP A 92 1.39 4.42 -10.46
C TRP A 92 0.67 4.61 -9.11
N LEU A 93 1.41 4.81 -8.02
CA LEU A 93 0.81 5.07 -6.71
C LEU A 93 0.10 6.42 -6.70
N ASP A 94 0.81 7.49 -7.02
CA ASP A 94 0.34 8.86 -6.79
C ASP A 94 -0.75 9.28 -7.79
N ASP A 95 -0.59 8.91 -9.07
CA ASP A 95 -1.44 9.43 -10.16
C ASP A 95 -2.51 8.43 -10.64
N HIS A 96 -2.43 7.15 -10.25
CA HIS A 96 -3.33 6.11 -10.78
C HIS A 96 -4.14 5.35 -9.72
N VAL A 97 -3.54 4.85 -8.63
CA VAL A 97 -4.30 4.07 -7.63
C VAL A 97 -4.66 4.84 -6.36
N LEU A 98 -3.90 5.88 -5.99
CA LEU A 98 -4.18 6.73 -4.82
C LEU A 98 -4.63 8.15 -5.20
N THR A 99 -4.84 8.40 -6.50
CA THR A 99 -5.30 9.70 -6.98
C THR A 99 -6.74 9.99 -6.57
N ASN A 100 -7.05 11.26 -6.35
CA ASN A 100 -8.42 11.76 -6.20
C ASN A 100 -9.10 12.06 -7.55
N ASP A 101 -8.34 12.10 -8.64
CA ASP A 101 -8.83 12.36 -9.98
C ASP A 101 -9.44 11.09 -10.59
N ALA A 102 -10.78 11.06 -10.68
CA ALA A 102 -11.52 9.92 -11.21
C ALA A 102 -11.17 9.59 -12.67
N SER A 103 -10.70 10.57 -13.46
CA SER A 103 -10.35 10.36 -14.87
C SER A 103 -9.05 9.57 -15.05
N LYS A 104 -8.15 9.63 -14.07
CA LYS A 104 -6.84 8.94 -14.08
C LYS A 104 -6.86 7.65 -13.26
N ARG A 105 -7.87 7.50 -12.40
CA ARG A 105 -7.98 6.40 -11.46
C ARG A 105 -8.16 5.05 -12.18
N CYS A 106 -7.56 4.00 -11.64
CA CYS A 106 -7.79 2.64 -12.14
C CYS A 106 -9.28 2.27 -12.11
N PRO A 107 -9.88 1.74 -13.18
CA PRO A 107 -11.28 1.30 -13.19
C PRO A 107 -11.61 0.18 -12.19
N HIS A 108 -10.60 -0.54 -11.72
CA HIS A 108 -10.74 -1.68 -10.82
C HIS A 108 -10.48 -1.34 -9.35
N VAL A 109 -10.17 -0.09 -9.01
CA VAL A 109 -10.12 0.33 -7.61
C VAL A 109 -11.48 0.83 -7.17
N LEU A 110 -11.86 0.50 -5.94
CA LEU A 110 -13.07 1.00 -5.32
C LEU A 110 -12.94 2.52 -5.15
N SER A 111 -14.00 3.24 -5.48
CA SER A 111 -14.10 4.63 -5.04
C SER A 111 -14.26 4.61 -3.53
N ASN A 112 -13.31 5.20 -2.79
CA ASN A 112 -13.47 5.38 -1.34
C ASN A 112 -14.74 6.23 -1.13
N LEU A 113 -15.86 5.59 -0.80
CA LEU A 113 -17.01 6.27 -0.23
C LEU A 113 -16.69 6.51 1.24
N ASN A 114 -16.17 7.72 1.50
CA ASN A 114 -15.97 8.39 2.80
C ASN A 114 -15.04 7.70 3.82
#